data_AF-A0A947BBU3-F1
#
_entry.id   AF-A0A947BBU3-F1
#
_cell.length_a   1.000
_cell.length_b   1.000
_cell.length_c   1.000
_cell.angle_alpha   90.00
_cell.angle_beta   90.00
_cell.angle_gamma   90.00
#
_symmetry.space_group_name_H-M   'P 1'
#
loop_
_entity.id
_entity.type
_entity.pdbx_description
1 polymer ?
#
loop_
_entity_poly.entity_id
_entity_poly.type
_entity_poly.pdbx_seq_one_letter_code
_entity_poly.pdbx_strand_id
1 'polypeptide(L)'
;MIDTAASLSGDGSDLGRGIQSLAKIAQGSKAKGVEREYNALFIGLGRGELLPYASYYLTGFLNEKPLARLRGHMTQLGIERDKDVKEPEDHIATLCEIMAGLIRGTYGDPLSVEDQHAFFNTHVATWASHFFTDLEAAEGSVFYAPIGKIGRAFMEIEIEAFRMEI
;
A
#
# COMPACT_ATOMS: atom_id res chain seq x y z
N MET A 1 15.82 -7.86 -2.33
CA MET A 1 14.58 -7.13 -2.70
C MET A 1 14.70 -6.47 -4.07
N ILE A 2 15.68 -5.59 -4.35
CA ILE A 2 15.86 -5.01 -5.71
C ILE A 2 16.10 -6.11 -6.75
N ASP A 3 16.96 -7.08 -6.47
CA ASP A 3 17.22 -8.20 -7.40
C ASP A 3 15.96 -9.03 -7.68
N THR A 4 15.13 -9.24 -6.65
CA THR A 4 13.83 -9.90 -6.80
C THR A 4 12.91 -9.09 -7.72
N ALA A 5 12.78 -7.78 -7.49
CA ALA A 5 11.99 -6.89 -8.34
C ALA A 5 12.50 -6.90 -9.80
N ALA A 6 13.83 -6.93 -10.00
CA ALA A 6 14.47 -6.96 -11.31
C ALA A 6 14.16 -8.23 -12.13
N SER A 7 13.78 -9.31 -11.46
CA SER A 7 13.40 -10.60 -12.07
C SER A 7 11.90 -10.73 -12.38
N LEU A 8 11.08 -9.75 -11.98
CA LEU A 8 9.64 -9.80 -12.22
C LEU A 8 9.31 -9.67 -13.71
N SER A 9 8.23 -10.31 -14.12
CA SER A 9 7.64 -10.19 -15.45
C SER A 9 6.14 -9.91 -15.30
N GLY A 10 5.61 -9.04 -16.17
CA GLY A 10 4.18 -8.78 -16.27
C GLY A 10 3.67 -9.06 -17.68
N ASP A 11 2.36 -9.08 -17.84
CA ASP A 11 1.68 -9.23 -19.13
C ASP A 11 1.32 -7.88 -19.77
N GLY A 12 0.43 -7.88 -20.76
CA GLY A 12 -0.02 -6.68 -21.45
C GLY A 12 -1.04 -5.83 -20.71
N SER A 13 -1.52 -6.23 -19.52
CA SER A 13 -2.46 -5.44 -18.72
C SER A 13 -1.80 -4.18 -18.13
N ASP A 14 -2.58 -3.25 -17.58
CA ASP A 14 -2.01 -2.08 -16.89
C ASP A 14 -1.12 -2.45 -15.70
N LEU A 15 -1.56 -3.44 -14.92
CA LEU A 15 -0.80 -4.02 -13.83
C LEU A 15 0.51 -4.66 -14.35
N GLY A 16 0.40 -5.48 -15.40
CA GLY A 16 1.54 -6.14 -16.03
C GLY A 16 2.58 -5.16 -16.57
N ARG A 17 2.15 -4.09 -17.23
CA ARG A 17 3.02 -3.00 -17.68
C ARG A 17 3.71 -2.29 -16.51
N GLY A 18 3.00 -2.07 -15.40
CA GLY A 18 3.59 -1.52 -14.17
C GLY A 18 4.71 -2.41 -13.63
N ILE A 19 4.49 -3.72 -13.56
CA ILE A 19 5.47 -4.71 -13.12
C ILE A 19 6.70 -4.72 -14.04
N GLN A 20 6.51 -4.70 -15.37
CA GLN A 20 7.60 -4.61 -16.33
C GLN A 20 8.43 -3.33 -16.16
N SER A 21 7.77 -2.19 -15.94
CA SER A 21 8.44 -0.92 -15.63
C SER A 21 9.28 -1.02 -14.35
N LEU A 22 8.72 -1.58 -13.28
CA LEU A 22 9.44 -1.78 -12.01
C LEU A 22 10.68 -2.67 -12.22
N ALA A 23 10.52 -3.81 -12.89
CA ALA A 23 11.63 -4.72 -13.17
C ALA A 23 12.75 -4.04 -13.95
N LYS A 24 12.41 -3.27 -14.98
CA LYS A 24 13.38 -2.51 -15.80
C LYS A 24 14.14 -1.47 -14.97
N ILE A 25 13.45 -0.71 -14.13
CA ILE A 25 14.12 0.29 -13.27
C ILE A 25 14.98 -0.41 -12.22
N ALA A 26 14.51 -1.52 -11.64
CA ALA A 26 15.24 -2.29 -10.65
C ALA A 26 16.58 -2.83 -11.18
N GLN A 27 16.65 -3.27 -12.44
CA GLN A 27 17.90 -3.72 -13.08
C GLN A 27 19.02 -2.65 -13.11
N GLY A 28 18.65 -1.37 -13.21
CA GLY A 28 19.60 -0.25 -13.19
C GLY A 28 19.79 0.40 -11.82
N SER A 29 19.05 -0.05 -10.81
CA SER A 29 19.00 0.60 -9.51
C SER A 29 20.06 0.08 -8.55
N LYS A 30 20.49 0.94 -7.63
CA LYS A 30 21.39 0.58 -6.52
C LYS A 30 20.67 0.82 -5.21
N ALA A 31 20.90 -0.02 -4.20
CA ALA A 31 20.26 0.08 -2.89
C ALA A 31 20.33 1.50 -2.29
N LYS A 32 21.52 2.12 -2.29
CA LYS A 32 21.72 3.50 -1.80
C LYS A 32 20.96 4.57 -2.61
N GLY A 33 20.64 4.29 -3.87
CA GLY A 33 19.81 5.17 -4.70
C GLY A 33 18.35 5.11 -4.27
N VAL A 34 17.82 3.88 -4.20
CA VAL A 34 16.44 3.60 -3.77
C VAL A 34 16.19 4.08 -2.34
N GLU A 35 17.15 3.89 -1.43
CA GLU A 35 17.06 4.37 -0.05
C GLU A 35 16.99 5.91 0.02
N ARG A 36 17.79 6.62 -0.78
CA ARG A 36 17.73 8.09 -0.84
C ARG A 36 16.39 8.56 -1.39
N GLU A 37 15.87 7.87 -2.39
CA GLU A 37 14.55 8.12 -2.96
C GLU A 37 13.44 7.93 -1.92
N TYR A 38 13.47 6.81 -1.20
CA TYR A 38 12.55 6.52 -0.10
C TYR A 38 12.57 7.62 0.97
N ASN A 39 13.77 8.05 1.37
CA ASN A 39 13.93 9.10 2.37
C ASN A 39 13.35 10.44 1.88
N ALA A 40 13.51 10.78 0.60
CA ALA A 40 12.93 11.99 0.01
C ALA A 40 11.39 11.92 -0.04
N LEU A 41 10.86 10.78 -0.45
CA LEU A 41 9.41 10.57 -0.60
C LEU A 41 8.67 10.53 0.73
N PHE A 42 9.21 9.81 1.74
CA PHE A 42 8.42 9.43 2.92
C PHE A 42 8.94 9.97 4.24
N ILE A 43 10.21 10.39 4.32
CA ILE A 43 10.83 10.83 5.60
C ILE A 43 11.02 12.35 5.60
N GLY A 44 11.88 12.87 4.73
CA GLY A 44 12.19 14.31 4.58
C GLY A 44 12.72 15.02 5.84
N LEU A 45 13.36 16.18 5.65
CA LEU A 45 13.64 17.10 6.77
C LEU A 45 12.37 17.88 7.10
N GLY A 46 11.55 17.34 8.00
CA GLY A 46 10.29 17.93 8.45
C GLY A 46 9.08 17.10 8.01
N ARG A 47 8.95 16.86 6.71
CA ARG A 47 7.91 16.00 6.13
C ARG A 47 8.36 15.47 4.76
N GLY A 48 8.16 14.18 4.49
CA GLY A 48 8.32 13.61 3.15
C GLY A 48 7.36 14.24 2.13
N GLU A 49 7.67 14.11 0.85
CA GLU A 49 6.78 14.54 -0.24
C GLU A 49 5.35 13.95 -0.07
N LEU A 50 5.27 12.70 0.38
CA LEU A 50 4.03 11.97 0.63
C LEU A 50 3.95 11.47 2.08
N LEU A 51 2.73 11.42 2.61
CA LEU A 51 2.42 10.81 3.91
C LEU A 51 1.49 9.62 3.69
N PRO A 52 2.01 8.39 3.62
CA PRO A 52 1.27 7.19 3.18
C PRO A 52 0.34 6.63 4.27
N TYR A 53 -0.48 7.48 4.88
CA TYR A 53 -1.36 7.16 6.00
C TYR A 53 -2.82 7.47 5.67
N ALA A 54 -3.72 6.55 5.98
CA ALA A 54 -5.15 6.72 5.74
C ALA A 54 -5.70 7.96 6.43
N SER A 55 -5.32 8.20 7.69
CA SER A 55 -5.81 9.36 8.43
C SER A 55 -5.39 10.66 7.75
N TYR A 56 -4.15 10.73 7.24
CA TYR A 56 -3.69 11.92 6.55
C TYR A 56 -4.45 12.16 5.24
N TYR A 57 -4.61 11.13 4.40
CA TYR A 57 -5.33 11.25 3.13
C TYR A 57 -6.83 11.57 3.31
N LEU A 58 -7.45 11.07 4.39
CA LEU A 58 -8.88 11.25 4.63
C LEU A 58 -9.23 12.52 5.43
N THR A 59 -8.33 13.02 6.28
CA THR A 59 -8.63 14.14 7.19
C THR A 59 -7.64 15.31 7.10
N GLY A 60 -6.49 15.11 6.48
CA GLY A 60 -5.37 16.06 6.48
C GLY A 60 -4.48 15.99 7.72
N PHE A 61 -4.76 15.09 8.68
CA PHE A 61 -4.02 14.98 9.93
C PHE A 61 -3.68 13.52 10.29
N LEU A 62 -2.49 13.31 10.87
CA LEU A 62 -2.05 12.00 11.36
C LEU A 62 -2.76 11.63 12.66
N ASN A 63 -2.95 10.33 12.90
CA ASN A 63 -3.51 9.76 14.13
C ASN A 63 -4.97 10.16 14.43
N GLU A 64 -5.76 10.38 13.38
CA GLU A 64 -7.16 10.78 13.50
C GLU A 64 -8.14 9.59 13.57
N LYS A 65 -9.43 9.91 13.56
CA LYS A 65 -10.55 8.94 13.60
C LYS A 65 -10.38 7.70 12.69
N PRO A 66 -9.86 7.77 11.45
CA PRO A 66 -9.64 6.57 10.63
C PRO A 66 -8.73 5.54 11.32
N LEU A 67 -7.64 5.97 11.94
CA LEU A 67 -6.73 5.09 12.67
C LEU A 67 -7.40 4.46 13.90
N ALA A 68 -8.18 5.25 14.65
CA ALA A 68 -8.91 4.72 15.80
C ALA A 68 -9.92 3.63 15.39
N ARG A 69 -10.60 3.83 14.25
CA ARG A 69 -11.52 2.82 13.68
C ARG A 69 -10.77 1.56 13.25
N LEU A 70 -9.62 1.71 12.59
CA LEU A 70 -8.77 0.60 12.20
C LEU A 70 -8.35 -0.24 13.41
N ARG A 71 -7.85 0.40 14.48
CA ARG A 71 -7.48 -0.29 15.73
C ARG A 71 -8.64 -1.05 16.38
N GLY A 72 -9.85 -0.47 16.33
CA GLY A 72 -11.05 -1.16 16.79
C GLY A 72 -11.33 -2.44 15.99
N HIS A 73 -11.21 -2.37 14.67
CA HIS A 73 -11.43 -3.54 13.80
C HIS A 73 -10.32 -4.60 13.98
N MET A 74 -9.06 -4.16 14.06
CA MET A 74 -7.92 -5.05 14.38
C MET A 74 -8.15 -5.80 15.69
N THR A 75 -8.62 -5.12 16.74
CA THR A 75 -8.93 -5.75 18.03
C THR A 75 -9.99 -6.84 17.91
N GLN A 76 -11.06 -6.58 17.14
CA GLN A 76 -12.12 -7.56 16.89
C GLN A 76 -11.61 -8.80 16.14
N LEU A 77 -10.63 -8.60 15.25
CA LEU A 77 -10.01 -9.64 14.45
C LEU A 77 -8.82 -10.32 15.15
N GLY A 78 -8.49 -9.94 16.39
CA GLY A 78 -7.34 -10.49 17.13
C GLY A 78 -5.98 -10.09 16.55
N ILE A 79 -5.92 -9.02 15.76
CA ILE A 79 -4.69 -8.54 15.12
C ILE A 79 -3.99 -7.58 16.07
N GLU A 80 -2.77 -7.93 16.47
CA GLU A 80 -1.93 -7.09 17.32
C GLU A 80 -0.91 -6.31 16.49
N ARG A 81 -0.59 -5.10 16.97
CA ARG A 81 0.48 -4.29 16.41
C ARG A 81 1.84 -4.88 16.78
N ASP A 82 2.75 -4.93 15.81
CA ASP A 82 4.16 -5.15 16.08
C ASP A 82 4.76 -3.98 16.91
N LYS A 83 5.42 -4.32 18.02
CA LYS A 83 6.00 -3.36 18.97
C LYS A 83 7.27 -2.70 18.42
N ASP A 84 7.91 -3.32 17.44
CA ASP A 84 9.12 -2.83 16.81
C ASP A 84 8.83 -1.82 15.70
N VAL A 85 7.64 -1.88 15.09
CA VAL A 85 7.16 -0.91 14.10
C VAL A 85 6.67 0.36 14.81
N LYS A 86 7.22 1.53 14.46
CA LYS A 86 6.89 2.82 15.11
C LYS A 86 5.80 3.57 14.37
N GLU A 87 5.68 3.32 13.09
CA GLU A 87 4.65 3.84 12.20
C GLU A 87 3.24 3.43 12.70
N PRO A 88 2.27 4.34 12.62
CA PRO A 88 0.86 4.02 12.79
C PRO A 88 0.38 2.89 11.87
N GLU A 89 -0.63 2.15 12.33
CA GLU A 89 -1.16 0.96 11.67
C GLU A 89 -1.91 1.28 10.37
N ASP A 90 -2.32 2.54 10.17
CA ASP A 90 -3.00 3.02 8.98
C ASP A 90 -2.05 3.43 7.84
N HIS A 91 -0.77 3.06 7.96
CA HIS A 91 0.21 3.15 6.88
C HIS A 91 -0.15 2.17 5.75
N ILE A 92 -0.02 2.59 4.47
CA ILE A 92 -0.42 1.77 3.31
C ILE A 92 0.23 0.38 3.30
N ALA A 93 1.53 0.29 3.62
CA ALA A 93 2.23 -0.99 3.66
C ALA A 93 1.66 -1.92 4.74
N THR A 94 1.34 -1.38 5.92
CA THR A 94 0.75 -2.13 7.03
C THR A 94 -0.65 -2.61 6.67
N LEU A 95 -1.46 -1.78 6.01
CA LEU A 95 -2.77 -2.20 5.54
C LEU A 95 -2.70 -3.30 4.46
N CYS A 96 -1.76 -3.21 3.52
CA CYS A 96 -1.52 -4.28 2.55
C CYS A 96 -1.10 -5.58 3.24
N GLU A 97 -0.25 -5.50 4.27
CA GLU A 97 0.15 -6.66 5.07
C GLU A 97 -1.02 -7.26 5.83
N ILE A 98 -1.85 -6.44 6.48
CA ILE A 98 -3.06 -6.89 7.17
C ILE A 98 -4.00 -7.61 6.19
N MET A 99 -4.29 -7.01 5.03
CA MET A 99 -5.12 -7.65 4.00
C MET A 99 -4.54 -9.01 3.57
N ALA A 100 -3.24 -9.05 3.31
CA ALA A 100 -2.57 -10.29 2.92
C ALA A 100 -2.64 -11.36 4.03
N GLY A 101 -2.56 -10.96 5.30
CA GLY A 101 -2.73 -11.84 6.45
C GLY A 101 -4.17 -12.33 6.63
N LEU A 102 -5.17 -11.46 6.42
CA LEU A 102 -6.59 -11.81 6.45
C LEU A 102 -6.96 -12.81 5.36
N ILE A 103 -6.40 -12.66 4.16
CA ILE A 103 -6.63 -13.56 3.02
C ILE A 103 -5.97 -14.93 3.27
N ARG A 104 -4.75 -14.95 3.84
CA ARG A 104 -3.98 -16.20 4.02
C ARG A 104 -4.23 -16.92 5.34
N GLY A 105 -4.97 -16.32 6.28
CA GLY A 105 -5.12 -16.86 7.63
C GLY A 105 -3.85 -16.74 8.47
N THR A 106 -3.14 -15.61 8.39
CA THR A 106 -1.96 -15.37 9.24
C THR A 106 -2.35 -15.02 10.69
N TYR A 107 -3.57 -14.51 10.89
CA TYR A 107 -4.11 -14.10 12.20
C TYR A 107 -5.13 -15.10 12.78
N GLY A 108 -5.22 -16.30 12.20
CA GLY A 108 -6.27 -17.28 12.51
C GLY A 108 -6.76 -17.94 11.22
N ASP A 109 -8.04 -18.30 11.15
CA ASP A 109 -8.62 -18.78 9.90
C ASP A 109 -8.68 -17.65 8.85
N PRO A 110 -8.57 -17.98 7.55
CA PRO A 110 -8.83 -17.01 6.49
C PRO A 110 -10.19 -16.35 6.67
N LEU A 111 -10.22 -15.03 6.57
CA LEU A 111 -11.45 -14.27 6.74
C LEU A 111 -12.41 -14.55 5.56
N SER A 112 -13.72 -14.47 5.77
CA SER A 112 -14.68 -14.64 4.67
C SER A 112 -14.48 -13.57 3.59
N VAL A 113 -14.81 -13.87 2.32
CA VAL A 113 -14.67 -12.88 1.23
C VAL A 113 -15.50 -11.62 1.52
N GLU A 114 -16.69 -11.77 2.11
CA GLU A 114 -17.54 -10.66 2.53
C GLU A 114 -16.86 -9.76 3.57
N ASP A 115 -16.22 -10.35 4.57
CA ASP A 115 -15.53 -9.61 5.62
C ASP A 115 -14.20 -9.00 5.11
N GLN A 116 -13.50 -9.68 4.19
CA GLN A 116 -12.33 -9.12 3.48
C GLN A 116 -12.72 -7.87 2.70
N HIS A 117 -13.84 -7.95 1.96
CA HIS A 117 -14.42 -6.83 1.22
C HIS A 117 -14.81 -5.68 2.16
N ALA A 118 -15.47 -5.97 3.28
CA ALA A 118 -15.84 -4.96 4.27
C ALA A 118 -14.62 -4.26 4.87
N PHE A 119 -13.55 -5.00 5.18
CA PHE A 119 -12.29 -4.43 5.64
C PHE A 119 -11.67 -3.53 4.56
N PHE A 120 -11.52 -4.05 3.33
CA PHE A 120 -10.92 -3.33 2.21
C PHE A 120 -11.63 -2.01 1.93
N ASN A 121 -12.96 -2.03 1.81
CA ASN A 121 -13.75 -0.82 1.56
C ASN A 121 -13.65 0.20 2.68
N THR A 122 -13.58 -0.27 3.93
CA THR A 122 -13.55 0.64 5.08
C THR A 122 -12.18 1.31 5.23
N HIS A 123 -11.10 0.55 5.06
CA HIS A 123 -9.76 0.97 5.49
C HIS A 123 -8.77 1.24 4.35
N VAL A 124 -9.03 0.77 3.13
CA VAL A 124 -8.08 0.83 2.00
C VAL A 124 -8.67 1.58 0.81
N ALA A 125 -9.81 1.13 0.27
CA ALA A 125 -10.35 1.58 -1.01
C ALA A 125 -10.63 3.10 -1.07
N THR A 126 -10.97 3.70 0.07
CA THR A 126 -11.36 5.11 0.16
C THR A 126 -10.24 6.11 -0.09
N TRP A 127 -8.97 5.68 -0.07
CA TRP A 127 -7.83 6.59 -0.18
C TRP A 127 -6.63 6.01 -0.92
N ALA A 128 -6.45 4.68 -0.94
CA ALA A 128 -5.26 4.05 -1.49
C ALA A 128 -5.02 4.37 -2.97
N SER A 129 -6.09 4.41 -3.79
CA SER A 129 -5.97 4.80 -5.20
C SER A 129 -5.43 6.23 -5.38
N HIS A 130 -5.82 7.16 -4.49
CA HIS A 130 -5.32 8.52 -4.51
C HIS A 130 -3.83 8.55 -4.12
N PHE A 131 -3.46 7.86 -3.04
CA PHE A 131 -2.06 7.72 -2.63
C PHE A 131 -1.17 7.15 -3.74
N PHE A 132 -1.60 6.08 -4.40
CA PHE A 132 -0.82 5.47 -5.48
C PHE A 132 -0.72 6.35 -6.72
N THR A 133 -1.75 7.17 -7.00
CA THR A 133 -1.69 8.19 -8.04
C THR A 133 -0.64 9.25 -7.72
N ASP A 134 -0.62 9.75 -6.48
CA ASP A 134 0.38 10.72 -6.03
C ASP A 134 1.79 10.11 -6.07
N LEU A 135 1.95 8.85 -5.66
CA LEU A 135 3.23 8.14 -5.71
C LEU A 135 3.73 7.94 -7.14
N GLU A 136 2.83 7.69 -8.10
CA GLU A 136 3.17 7.61 -9.53
C GLU A 136 3.65 8.97 -10.08
N ALA A 137 3.11 10.07 -9.56
CA ALA A 137 3.35 11.43 -10.07
C ALA A 137 4.40 12.25 -9.29
N ALA A 138 4.84 11.79 -8.12
CA ALA A 138 5.77 12.49 -7.24
C ALA A 138 7.12 12.77 -7.93
N GLU A 139 7.66 13.97 -7.71
CA GLU A 139 8.89 14.45 -8.36
C GLU A 139 10.09 13.59 -7.98
N GLY A 140 10.15 13.14 -6.72
CA GLY A 140 11.18 12.24 -6.23
C GLY A 140 11.00 10.79 -6.66
N SER A 141 9.96 10.42 -7.39
CA SER A 141 9.55 9.03 -7.60
C SER A 141 10.05 8.47 -8.93
N VAL A 142 11.21 7.82 -8.92
CA VAL A 142 11.79 7.12 -10.08
C VAL A 142 11.63 5.61 -9.93
N PHE A 143 12.18 5.03 -8.87
CA PHE A 143 11.97 3.64 -8.50
C PHE A 143 10.55 3.38 -7.99
N TYR A 144 9.97 4.34 -7.27
CA TYR A 144 8.63 4.18 -6.69
C TYR A 144 7.48 4.53 -7.63
N ALA A 145 7.72 5.23 -8.76
CA ALA A 145 6.64 5.57 -9.69
C ALA A 145 5.97 4.33 -10.31
N PRO A 146 6.70 3.29 -10.76
CA PRO A 146 6.09 2.03 -11.15
C PRO A 146 5.30 1.35 -10.02
N ILE A 147 5.70 1.52 -8.75
CA ILE A 147 4.96 0.99 -7.60
C ILE A 147 3.64 1.75 -7.45
N GLY A 148 3.65 3.07 -7.65
CA GLY A 148 2.43 3.89 -7.78
C GLY A 148 1.49 3.35 -8.86
N LYS A 149 2.01 3.12 -10.06
CA LYS A 149 1.23 2.56 -11.17
C LYS A 149 0.63 1.18 -10.85
N ILE A 150 1.44 0.27 -10.29
CA ILE A 150 1.01 -1.07 -9.89
C ILE A 150 -0.11 -0.97 -8.85
N GLY A 151 0.12 -0.18 -7.79
CA GLY A 151 -0.84 -0.03 -6.70
C GLY A 151 -2.16 0.58 -7.18
N ARG A 152 -2.11 1.60 -8.05
CA ARG A 152 -3.32 2.19 -8.63
C ARG A 152 -4.11 1.19 -9.47
N ALA A 153 -3.43 0.49 -10.39
CA ALA A 153 -4.07 -0.54 -11.22
C ALA A 153 -4.65 -1.69 -10.37
N PHE A 154 -3.94 -2.09 -9.32
CA PHE A 154 -4.42 -3.11 -8.38
C PHE A 154 -5.68 -2.66 -7.64
N MET A 155 -5.70 -1.43 -7.11
CA MET A 155 -6.89 -0.90 -6.43
C MET A 155 -8.10 -0.79 -7.37
N GLU A 156 -7.90 -0.39 -8.63
CA GLU A 156 -8.97 -0.36 -9.64
C GLU A 156 -9.58 -1.76 -9.88
N ILE A 157 -8.73 -2.80 -9.96
CA ILE A 157 -9.17 -4.19 -10.13
C ILE A 157 -9.97 -4.67 -8.91
N GLU A 158 -9.45 -4.48 -7.70
CA GLU A 158 -10.10 -4.93 -6.46
C GLU A 158 -11.46 -4.23 -6.27
N ILE A 159 -11.55 -2.92 -6.52
CA ILE A 159 -12.80 -2.15 -6.42
C ILE A 159 -13.86 -2.69 -7.39
N GLU A 160 -13.48 -3.01 -8.64
CA GLU A 160 -14.43 -3.53 -9.62
C GLU A 160 -14.80 -5.00 -9.33
N ALA A 161 -13.85 -5.82 -8.91
CA ALA A 161 -14.10 -7.21 -8.54
C ALA A 161 -15.17 -7.31 -7.44
N PHE A 162 -15.00 -6.53 -6.37
CA PHE A 162 -15.97 -6.51 -5.28
C PHE A 162 -17.33 -5.88 -5.64
N ARG A 163 -17.38 -5.05 -6.68
CA ARG A 163 -18.65 -4.53 -7.22
C ARG A 163 -19.44 -5.60 -7.97
N MET A 164 -18.75 -6.54 -8.63
CA MET A 164 -19.37 -7.62 -9.42
C MET A 164 -19.90 -8.78 -8.57
N GLU A 165 -19.46 -8.90 -7.32
CA GLU A 165 -19.89 -9.95 -6.37
C GLU A 165 -21.18 -9.59 -5.60
N ILE A 166 -21.80 -8.44 -5.89
CA ILE A 166 -23.09 -7.97 -5.31
C ILE A 166 -24.24 -8.21 -6.28
#